data_AF-A0A1K2HM15-F1
#
_entry.id   AF-A0A1K2HM15-F1
#
_cell.length_a   1.000
_cell.length_b   1.000
_cell.length_c   1.000
_cell.angle_alpha   90.00
_cell.angle_beta   90.00
_cell.angle_gamma   90.00
#
_symmetry.space_group_name_H-M   'P 1'
#
loop_
_entity.id
_entity.type
_entity.pdbx_description
1 polymer ?
#
loop_
_entity_poly.entity_id
_entity_poly.type
_entity_poly.pdbx_seq_one_letter_code
_entity_poly.pdbx_strand_id
1 'polypeptide(L)'
;MQTLNDLLEAAAKKLGTDEKPISESRLGDELGAYKQKLYDWKNGRGQPDTYAVWRLAEILKMNPLEVSAIIEAERAKSDERRSFWEDQVKRFRSSIQAVLLGLGLLMAYGTLPHSEAKAALITNGYQTVTPNKQMFIMSSRVPG
;
A
#
# COMPACT_ATOMS: atom_id res chain seq x y z
N MET A 1 -0.88 21.39 12.46
CA MET A 1 -1.71 20.21 12.16
C MET A 1 -2.23 20.39 10.74
N GLN A 2 -2.29 19.33 9.93
CA GLN A 2 -2.88 19.40 8.59
C GLN A 2 -4.38 19.68 8.72
N THR A 3 -4.93 20.52 7.85
CA THR A 3 -6.33 20.94 7.84
C THR A 3 -7.04 20.47 6.57
N LEU A 4 -8.37 20.59 6.54
CA LEU A 4 -9.18 20.38 5.35
C LEU A 4 -8.74 21.30 4.21
N ASN A 5 -8.39 22.55 4.49
CA ASN A 5 -7.88 23.48 3.48
C ASN A 5 -6.57 22.99 2.88
N ASP A 6 -5.65 22.48 3.69
CA ASP A 6 -4.40 21.90 3.21
C ASP A 6 -4.65 20.68 2.33
N LEU A 7 -5.63 19.85 2.67
CA LEU A 7 -6.03 18.68 1.87
C LEU A 7 -6.63 19.09 0.52
N LEU A 8 -7.50 20.11 0.50
CA LEU A 8 -8.10 20.65 -0.72
C LEU A 8 -7.04 21.27 -1.64
N GLU A 9 -6.09 22.02 -1.07
CA GLU A 9 -4.99 22.62 -1.83
C GLU A 9 -4.06 21.54 -2.41
N ALA A 10 -3.69 20.55 -1.59
CA ALA A 10 -2.89 19.42 -2.05
C ALA A 10 -3.58 18.64 -3.17
N ALA A 11 -4.90 18.43 -3.07
CA ALA A 11 -5.68 17.76 -4.11
C ALA A 11 -5.71 18.57 -5.41
N ALA A 12 -5.90 19.89 -5.31
CA ALA A 12 -5.87 20.78 -6.46
C ALA A 12 -4.51 20.77 -7.19
N LYS A 13 -3.41 20.71 -6.43
CA LYS A 13 -2.05 20.58 -6.97
C LYS A 13 -1.82 19.21 -7.62
N LYS A 14 -2.30 18.12 -7.01
CA LYS A 14 -2.15 16.75 -7.55
C LYS A 14 -2.89 16.52 -8.86
N LEU A 15 -4.06 17.13 -9.03
CA LEU A 15 -4.85 17.03 -10.26
C LEU A 15 -4.39 17.99 -11.36
N GLY A 16 -3.69 19.06 -10.97
CA GLY A 16 -3.09 20.02 -11.89
C GLY A 16 -1.58 19.86 -11.94
N THR A 17 -0.89 20.99 -11.84
CA THR A 17 0.55 21.05 -11.58
C THR A 17 0.81 21.93 -10.37
N ASP A 18 2.00 21.83 -9.78
CA ASP A 18 2.36 22.68 -8.63
C ASP A 18 2.32 24.19 -8.97
N GLU A 19 2.68 24.54 -10.22
CA GLU A 19 2.64 25.92 -10.73
C GLU A 19 1.22 26.36 -11.12
N LYS A 20 0.36 25.41 -11.52
CA LYS A 20 -1.01 25.68 -11.96
C LYS A 20 -1.98 24.64 -11.38
N PRO A 21 -2.43 24.84 -10.13
CA PRO A 21 -3.49 24.03 -9.55
C PRO A 21 -4.76 24.13 -10.39
N ILE A 22 -5.59 23.09 -10.35
CA ILE A 22 -6.91 23.16 -11.01
C ILE A 22 -7.80 24.22 -10.36
N SER A 23 -8.75 24.76 -11.13
CA SER A 23 -9.71 25.73 -10.62
C SER A 23 -10.64 25.11 -9.57
N GLU A 24 -11.16 25.93 -8.65
CA GLU A 24 -12.09 25.48 -7.60
C GLU A 24 -13.34 24.80 -8.16
N SER A 25 -13.86 25.29 -9.29
CA SER A 25 -15.02 24.67 -9.93
C SER A 25 -14.70 23.24 -10.34
N ARG A 26 -13.55 23.03 -10.99
CA ARG A 26 -13.13 21.70 -11.42
C ARG A 26 -12.80 20.80 -10.22
N LEU A 27 -12.20 21.34 -9.17
CA LEU A 27 -11.98 20.60 -7.92
C LEU A 27 -13.31 20.16 -7.31
N GLY A 28 -14.32 21.03 -7.33
CA GLY A 28 -15.68 20.68 -6.92
C GLY A 28 -16.23 19.49 -7.71
N ASP A 29 -16.13 19.54 -9.03
CA ASP A 29 -16.60 18.45 -9.92
C ASP A 29 -15.93 17.11 -9.58
N GLU A 30 -14.61 17.13 -9.35
CA GLU A 30 -13.82 15.93 -9.01
C GLU A 30 -14.16 15.34 -7.63
N LEU A 31 -14.62 16.20 -6.71
CA LEU A 31 -15.03 15.83 -5.34
C LEU A 31 -16.54 15.57 -5.22
N GLY A 32 -17.32 15.72 -6.31
CA GLY A 32 -18.78 15.60 -6.27
C GLY A 32 -19.45 16.72 -5.48
N ALA A 33 -18.87 17.92 -5.47
CA ALA A 33 -19.33 19.07 -4.72
C ALA A 33 -19.55 20.29 -5.63
N TYR A 34 -20.69 20.97 -5.46
CA TYR A 34 -20.90 22.26 -6.12
C TYR A 34 -20.05 23.37 -5.49
N LYS A 35 -19.77 24.44 -6.25
CA LYS A 35 -18.87 25.54 -5.85
C LYS A 35 -19.19 26.12 -4.46
N GLN A 36 -20.46 26.34 -4.15
CA GLN A 36 -20.87 26.89 -2.86
C GLN A 36 -20.59 25.92 -1.69
N LYS A 37 -20.75 24.60 -1.88
CA LYS A 37 -20.39 23.57 -0.88
C LYS A 37 -18.89 23.61 -0.59
N LEU A 38 -18.07 23.72 -1.64
CA LEU A 38 -16.63 23.84 -1.51
C LEU A 38 -16.21 25.12 -0.78
N TYR A 39 -16.87 26.24 -1.08
CA TYR A 39 -16.68 27.50 -0.34
C TYR A 39 -17.04 27.35 1.14
N ASP A 40 -18.14 26.67 1.47
CA ASP A 40 -18.54 26.44 2.86
C ASP A 40 -17.56 25.54 3.61
N TRP A 41 -17.00 24.52 2.95
CA TRP A 41 -15.92 23.71 3.52
C TRP A 41 -14.69 24.55 3.84
N LYS A 42 -14.24 25.39 2.89
CA LYS A 42 -13.04 26.22 3.07
C LYS A 42 -13.14 27.22 4.22
N ASN A 43 -14.36 27.66 4.52
CA ASN A 43 -14.64 28.62 5.59
C ASN A 43 -15.13 27.95 6.89
N GLY A 44 -15.07 26.61 6.99
CA GLY A 44 -15.49 25.87 8.18
C GLY A 44 -17.01 25.91 8.44
N ARG A 45 -17.82 26.35 7.49
CA ARG A 45 -19.30 26.40 7.58
C ARG A 45 -19.98 25.10 7.17
N GLY A 46 -19.24 24.17 6.57
CA GLY A 46 -19.75 22.86 6.15
C GLY A 46 -18.74 21.75 6.38
N GLN A 47 -19.13 20.52 6.00
CA GLN A 47 -18.26 19.35 6.11
C GLN A 47 -18.31 18.53 4.81
N PRO A 48 -17.17 17.98 4.35
CA PRO A 48 -17.17 16.99 3.29
C PRO A 48 -18.04 15.80 3.68
N ASP A 49 -18.85 15.32 2.74
CA ASP A 49 -19.55 14.05 2.94
C ASP A 49 -18.59 12.88 2.72
N THR A 50 -19.05 11.67 3.05
CA THR A 50 -18.25 10.46 2.90
C THR A 50 -17.71 10.30 1.49
N TYR A 51 -18.51 10.60 0.45
CA TYR A 51 -18.04 10.49 -0.93
C TYR A 51 -16.84 11.41 -1.20
N ALA A 52 -16.93 12.69 -0.81
CA ALA A 52 -15.87 13.66 -0.97
C ALA A 52 -14.61 13.29 -0.15
N VAL A 53 -14.77 12.74 1.05
CA VAL A 53 -13.65 12.23 1.88
C VAL A 53 -12.90 11.11 1.15
N TRP A 54 -13.64 10.15 0.57
CA TRP A 54 -13.03 9.05 -0.18
C TRP A 54 -12.37 9.51 -1.47
N ARG A 55 -12.97 10.45 -2.20
CA ARG A 55 -12.35 11.07 -3.39
C ARG A 55 -11.08 11.82 -3.05
N LEU A 56 -11.07 12.60 -1.95
CA LEU A 56 -9.86 13.26 -1.45
C LEU A 56 -8.75 12.25 -1.15
N ALA A 57 -9.10 11.16 -0.47
CA ALA A 57 -8.15 10.09 -0.14
C ALA A 57 -7.56 9.44 -1.40
N GLU A 58 -8.38 9.19 -2.41
CA GLU A 58 -7.94 8.62 -3.70
C GLU A 58 -6.97 9.56 -4.43
N ILE A 59 -7.33 10.84 -4.57
CA ILE A 59 -6.50 11.86 -5.24
C ILE A 59 -5.14 12.00 -4.53
N LEU A 60 -5.16 12.01 -3.20
CA LEU A 60 -3.96 12.20 -2.37
C LEU A 60 -3.18 10.91 -2.12
N LYS A 61 -3.73 9.75 -2.52
CA LYS A 61 -3.19 8.41 -2.19
C LYS A 61 -3.02 8.22 -0.68
N MET A 62 -3.97 8.71 0.10
CA MET A 62 -4.01 8.60 1.56
C MET A 62 -5.04 7.57 2.00
N ASN A 63 -4.94 7.11 3.25
CA ASN A 63 -6.00 6.29 3.84
C ASN A 63 -7.26 7.15 4.07
N PRO A 64 -8.46 6.74 3.62
CA PRO A 64 -9.69 7.49 3.86
C PRO A 64 -9.98 7.77 5.33
N LEU A 65 -9.60 6.85 6.22
CA LEU A 65 -9.73 7.03 7.67
C LEU A 65 -8.78 8.11 8.21
N GLU A 66 -7.59 8.27 7.60
CA GLU A 66 -6.68 9.36 7.94
C GLU A 66 -7.27 10.70 7.53
N VAL A 67 -7.81 10.79 6.30
CA VAL A 67 -8.47 12.02 5.80
C VAL A 67 -9.65 12.40 6.70
N SER A 68 -10.49 11.43 7.07
CA SER A 68 -11.60 11.64 7.99
C SER A 68 -11.11 12.12 9.37
N ALA A 69 -10.05 11.50 9.91
CA ALA A 69 -9.51 11.87 11.22
C ALA A 69 -8.92 13.29 11.21
N ILE A 70 -8.27 13.71 10.12
CA ILE A 70 -7.77 15.08 9.95
C ILE A 70 -8.93 16.09 10.03
N ILE A 71 -10.02 15.84 9.29
CA ILE A 71 -11.21 16.71 9.26
C ILE A 71 -11.89 16.78 10.63
N GLU A 72 -12.01 15.65 11.33
CA GLU A 72 -12.63 15.59 12.65
C GLU A 72 -11.78 16.24 13.74
N ALA A 73 -10.45 16.08 13.67
CA ALA A 73 -9.52 16.76 14.58
C ALA A 73 -9.62 18.28 14.45
N GLU A 74 -9.73 18.82 13.22
CA GLU A 74 -9.83 20.27 12.99
C GLU A 74 -11.10 20.86 13.60
N ARG A 75 -12.21 20.12 13.52
CA ARG A 75 -13.53 20.58 14.01
C ARG A 75 -13.79 20.26 15.48
N ALA A 76 -12.97 19.43 16.11
CA ALA A 76 -13.13 19.07 17.50
C ALA A 76 -13.12 20.32 18.39
N LYS A 77 -14.21 20.54 19.11
CA LYS A 77 -14.37 21.68 20.03
C LYS A 77 -13.65 21.48 21.36
N SER A 78 -13.51 20.23 21.80
CA SER A 78 -12.77 19.89 23.02
C SER A 78 -11.38 19.38 22.68
N ASP A 79 -10.42 19.73 23.52
CA ASP A 79 -9.02 19.32 23.37
C ASP A 79 -8.86 17.81 23.47
N GLU A 80 -9.66 17.15 24.32
CA GLU A 80 -9.70 15.69 24.43
C GLU A 80 -10.07 15.00 23.10
N ARG A 81 -11.14 15.48 22.42
CA ARG A 81 -11.55 14.92 21.13
C ARG A 81 -10.55 15.22 20.04
N ARG A 82 -9.93 16.41 20.06
CA ARG A 82 -8.87 16.77 19.12
C ARG A 82 -7.68 15.84 19.27
N SER A 83 -7.19 15.64 20.49
CA SER A 83 -6.08 14.74 20.80
C SER A 83 -6.37 13.30 20.37
N PHE A 84 -7.60 12.82 20.60
CA PHE A 84 -8.01 11.49 20.13
C PHE A 84 -7.82 11.35 18.61
N TRP A 85 -8.34 12.28 17.82
CA TRP A 85 -8.24 12.20 16.36
C TRP A 85 -6.81 12.41 15.85
N GLU A 86 -6.04 13.31 16.48
CA GLU A 86 -4.62 13.48 16.16
C GLU A 86 -3.81 12.19 16.39
N ASP A 87 -4.09 11.46 17.46
CA ASP A 87 -3.45 10.17 17.72
C ASP A 87 -3.86 9.10 16.71
N GLN A 88 -5.11 9.12 16.23
CA GLN A 88 -5.54 8.23 15.15
C GLN A 88 -4.79 8.53 13.85
N VAL A 89 -4.60 9.80 13.49
CA VAL A 89 -3.78 10.20 12.33
C VAL A 89 -2.35 9.64 12.44
N LYS A 90 -1.71 9.74 13.60
CA LYS A 90 -0.37 9.17 13.83
C LYS A 90 -0.35 7.67 13.59
N ARG A 91 -1.34 6.93 14.12
CA ARG A 91 -1.45 5.47 13.96
C ARG A 91 -1.59 5.05 12.51
N PHE A 92 -2.38 5.77 11.71
CA PHE A 92 -2.53 5.46 10.28
C PHE A 92 -1.25 5.68 9.48
N ARG A 93 -0.43 6.67 9.86
CA ARG A 93 0.88 6.91 9.22
C ARG A 93 1.92 5.85 9.60
N SER A 94 1.93 5.41 10.85
CA SER A 94 2.91 4.44 11.35
C SER A 94 2.66 3.01 10.87
N SER A 95 1.41 2.61 10.63
CA SER A 95 1.08 1.24 10.22
C SER A 95 1.64 0.87 8.84
N ILE A 96 1.72 1.82 7.91
CA ILE A 96 2.28 1.60 6.56
C ILE A 96 3.80 1.38 6.64
N GLN A 97 4.50 2.11 7.50
CA GLN A 97 5.95 1.97 7.66
C GLN A 97 6.34 0.61 8.22
N ALA A 98 5.57 0.08 9.18
CA ALA A 98 5.83 -1.24 9.76
C ALA A 98 5.68 -2.37 8.73
N VAL A 99 4.68 -2.30 7.84
CA VAL A 99 4.47 -3.28 6.77
C VAL A 99 5.61 -3.23 5.73
N LEU A 100 6.00 -2.03 5.30
CA LEU A 100 7.09 -1.86 4.32
C LEU A 100 8.44 -2.32 4.88
N LEU A 101 8.73 -2.02 6.15
CA LEU A 101 9.94 -2.50 6.82
C LEU A 101 9.94 -4.03 7.00
N GLY A 102 8.79 -4.61 7.38
CA GLY A 102 8.64 -6.07 7.49
C GLY A 102 8.83 -6.78 6.16
N LEU A 103 8.29 -6.24 5.06
CA LEU A 103 8.47 -6.78 3.71
C LEU A 103 9.92 -6.60 3.22
N GLY A 104 10.53 -5.45 3.48
CA GLY A 104 11.94 -5.19 3.17
C GLY A 104 12.88 -6.16 3.88
N LEU A 105 12.64 -6.46 5.15
CA LEU A 105 13.36 -7.49 5.90
C LEU A 105 13.10 -8.88 5.33
N LEU A 106 11.86 -9.23 5.01
CA LEU A 106 11.53 -10.54 4.42
C LEU A 106 12.22 -10.76 3.05
N MET A 107 12.33 -9.71 2.23
CA MET A 107 13.03 -9.75 0.95
C MET A 107 14.56 -9.79 1.13
N ALA A 108 15.09 -9.09 2.15
CA ALA A 108 16.51 -9.13 2.49
C ALA A 108 16.94 -10.51 3.04
N TYR A 109 16.09 -11.19 3.81
CA TYR A 109 16.36 -12.52 4.35
C TYR A 109 15.84 -13.68 3.49
N GLY A 110 14.93 -13.44 2.54
CA GLY A 110 14.34 -14.43 1.64
C GLY A 110 15.20 -14.82 0.43
N THR A 111 16.37 -14.19 0.25
CA THR A 111 17.34 -14.51 -0.81
C THR A 111 18.54 -15.32 -0.32
N LEU A 112 18.40 -16.06 0.79
CA LEU A 112 19.36 -17.13 1.07
C LEU A 112 19.40 -18.08 -0.14
N PRO A 113 20.57 -18.26 -0.79
CA PRO A 113 20.66 -19.09 -1.97
C PRO A 113 20.17 -20.49 -1.64
N HIS A 114 19.22 -20.98 -2.45
CA HIS A 114 18.69 -22.33 -2.41
C HIS A 114 19.74 -23.33 -2.91
N SER A 115 20.93 -23.37 -2.28
CA SER A 115 22.02 -24.28 -2.67
C SER A 115 22.17 -25.48 -1.75
N GLU A 116 21.41 -25.62 -0.66
CA GLU A 116 21.53 -26.79 0.23
C GLU A 116 20.20 -27.44 0.66
N ALA A 117 19.15 -27.36 -0.15
CA ALA A 117 17.93 -28.16 0.05
C ALA A 117 17.99 -29.55 -0.62
N LYS A 118 19.20 -30.14 -0.77
CA LYS A 118 19.40 -31.50 -1.28
C LYS A 118 20.48 -32.27 -0.51
N ALA A 119 20.31 -32.42 0.80
CA ALA A 119 21.17 -33.34 1.57
C ALA A 119 20.49 -34.00 2.79
N ALA A 120 19.15 -34.05 2.84
CA ALA A 120 18.44 -34.72 3.95
C ALA A 120 17.33 -35.68 3.51
N LEU A 121 17.40 -36.20 2.27
CA LEU A 121 16.61 -37.35 1.86
C LEU A 121 17.58 -38.42 1.35
N ILE A 122 18.10 -39.21 2.31
CA ILE A 122 18.40 -40.65 2.28
C ILE A 122 19.46 -40.94 3.37
N THR A 123 18.97 -41.23 4.58
CA THR A 123 19.59 -42.19 5.49
C THR A 123 18.49 -42.71 6.40
N ASN A 124 17.66 -43.58 5.84
CA ASN A 124 17.22 -44.80 6.52
C ASN A 124 16.52 -45.69 5.49
N GLY A 125 17.34 -46.53 4.87
CA GLY A 125 17.06 -47.95 4.69
C GLY A 125 15.80 -48.36 3.95
N TYR A 126 15.71 -48.09 2.64
CA TYR A 126 15.06 -49.02 1.71
C TYR A 126 15.88 -49.05 0.42
N GLN A 127 16.52 -50.20 0.16
CA GLN A 127 17.26 -50.45 -1.07
C GLN A 127 16.29 -50.51 -2.26
N THR A 128 16.50 -49.69 -3.27
CA THR A 128 15.90 -49.91 -4.59
C THR A 128 16.80 -50.88 -5.36
N VAL A 129 16.28 -52.08 -5.62
CA VAL A 129 16.86 -53.02 -6.59
C VAL A 129 16.78 -52.38 -7.97
N THR A 130 17.93 -51.95 -8.51
CA THR A 130 18.05 -51.52 -9.90
C THR A 130 18.26 -52.76 -10.79
N PRO A 131 17.47 -52.99 -11.84
CA PRO A 131 17.84 -53.98 -12.84
C PRO A 131 19.01 -53.44 -13.66
N ASN A 132 20.09 -54.22 -13.62
CA ASN A 132 21.40 -54.02 -14.22
C ASN A 132 21.31 -53.88 -15.75
N LYS A 133 21.50 -52.66 -16.28
CA LYS A 133 21.70 -52.42 -17.72
C LYS A 133 23.20 -52.35 -18.00
N GLN A 134 23.86 -53.51 -18.00
CA GLN A 134 25.23 -53.59 -18.52
C GLN A 134 25.20 -53.41 -20.03
N MET A 135 25.83 -52.32 -20.46
CA MET A 135 26.25 -52.07 -21.83
C MET A 135 27.62 -52.73 -21.97
N PHE A 136 27.72 -53.86 -22.68
CA PHE A 136 29.00 -54.44 -23.08
C PHE A 136 29.10 -54.39 -24.60
N ILE A 137 30.09 -53.64 -25.08
CA ILE A 137 30.47 -53.49 -26.49
C ILE A 137 31.46 -54.62 -26.84
N MET A 138 31.25 -55.34 -27.95
CA MET A 138 32.28 -55.94 -28.84
C MET A 138 31.56 -56.84 -29.87
N SER A 139 31.56 -56.51 -31.17
CA SER A 139 32.62 -56.74 -32.16
C SER A 139 32.86 -58.21 -32.56
N SER A 140 32.50 -58.49 -33.82
CA SER A 140 33.11 -59.40 -34.79
C SER A 140 32.63 -60.85 -34.97
N ARG A 141 32.43 -61.16 -36.27
CA ARG A 141 32.55 -62.43 -37.03
C ARG A 141 31.40 -63.46 -37.06
N VAL A 142 30.77 -63.50 -38.24
CA VAL A 142 30.36 -64.68 -39.05
C VAL A 142 31.51 -65.71 -39.07
N PRO A 143 31.33 -67.05 -38.94
CA PRO A 143 30.73 -67.89 -40.00
C PRO A 143 30.03 -69.21 -39.58
N GLY A 144 29.33 -69.83 -40.54
CA GLY A 144 28.88 -71.22 -40.51
C GLY A 144 27.51 -71.43 -41.13
#